data_AF-A0A970KLA5-F1
#
_entry.id   AF-A0A970KLA5-F1
#
_cell.length_a   1.000
_cell.length_b   1.000
_cell.length_c   1.000
_cell.angle_alpha   90.00
_cell.angle_beta   90.00
_cell.angle_gamma   90.00
#
_symmetry.space_group_name_H-M   'P 1'
#
loop_
_entity.id
_entity.type
_entity.pdbx_description
1 polymer ?
#
loop_
_entity_poly.entity_id
_entity_poly.type
_entity_poly.pdbx_seq_one_letter_code
_entity_poly.pdbx_strand_id
1 'polypeptide(L)'
;MAAVSDNVNYKDFFDALSGHLDERTKRLVASSLAKTIGNISLASTASGLSRPTIYNGLQELSGGAQAAPGLPAGRQRRPGAGAKRVEERNPEIVPALDALIKPYVKGDPMSPLRWSCRSLRNLSTELNRQGFETSHVTVARLLGEMGYTLQSNSKSHEGGNAP
;
A
#
# COMPACT_ATOMS: atom_id res chain seq x y z
N MET A 1 -4.89 17.97 52.72
CA MET A 1 -4.15 17.62 51.48
C MET A 1 -4.05 16.11 51.42
N ALA A 2 -4.91 15.45 50.65
CA ALA A 2 -4.83 14.01 50.45
C ALA A 2 -3.53 13.69 49.69
N ALA A 3 -2.73 12.78 50.22
CA ALA A 3 -1.57 12.25 49.53
C ALA A 3 -2.05 11.61 48.20
N VAL A 4 -1.68 12.22 47.08
CA VAL A 4 -1.83 11.59 45.75
C VAL A 4 -1.00 10.32 45.82
N SER A 5 -1.67 9.17 45.79
CA SER A 5 -1.02 7.87 45.93
C SER A 5 0.01 7.69 44.80
N ASP A 6 1.24 7.34 45.17
CA ASP A 6 2.42 7.11 44.31
C ASP A 6 2.30 5.87 43.40
N ASN A 7 1.12 5.58 42.86
CA ASN A 7 0.91 4.47 41.95
C ASN A 7 -0.01 4.88 40.80
N VAL A 8 0.49 5.81 39.98
CA VAL A 8 -0.20 6.23 38.75
C VAL A 8 -0.23 5.06 37.78
N ASN A 9 -1.41 4.50 37.56
CA ASN A 9 -1.62 3.44 36.58
C ASN A 9 -1.74 4.02 35.17
N TYR A 10 -0.65 4.00 34.41
CA TYR A 10 -0.63 4.49 33.03
C TYR A 10 -1.44 3.63 32.06
N LYS A 11 -1.85 2.42 32.46
CA LYS A 11 -2.71 1.57 31.62
C LYS A 11 -4.08 2.21 31.42
N ASP A 12 -4.67 2.75 32.47
CA ASP A 12 -5.99 3.39 32.42
C ASP A 12 -5.99 4.61 31.49
N PHE A 13 -4.86 5.33 31.44
CA PHE A 13 -4.65 6.43 30.49
C PHE A 13 -4.68 5.97 29.02
N PHE A 14 -4.01 4.87 28.69
CA PHE A 14 -4.05 4.34 27.31
C PHE A 14 -5.36 3.65 26.97
N ASP A 15 -6.00 3.02 27.94
CA ASP A 15 -7.31 2.38 27.76
C ASP A 15 -8.41 3.44 27.53
N ALA A 16 -8.37 4.58 28.23
CA ALA A 16 -9.27 5.72 27.99
C ALA A 16 -9.09 6.37 26.61
N LEU A 17 -7.86 6.34 26.08
CA LEU A 17 -7.55 6.87 24.75
C LEU A 17 -7.69 5.81 23.64
N SER A 18 -8.04 4.58 23.99
CA SER A 18 -8.23 3.50 23.02
C SER A 18 -9.37 3.84 22.05
N GLY A 19 -9.11 3.68 20.74
CA GLY A 19 -10.07 4.06 19.69
C GLY A 19 -10.01 5.53 19.23
N HIS A 20 -9.40 6.43 20.02
CA HIS A 20 -9.23 7.83 19.64
C HIS A 20 -7.84 8.17 19.09
N LEU A 21 -6.85 7.32 19.37
CA LEU A 21 -5.49 7.47 18.87
C LEU A 21 -5.25 6.63 17.62
N ASP A 22 -4.73 7.26 16.57
CA ASP A 22 -4.14 6.54 15.46
C ASP A 22 -2.79 5.89 15.85
N GLU A 23 -2.27 5.00 15.00
CA GLU A 23 -1.05 4.23 15.28
C GLU A 23 0.16 5.13 15.58
N ARG A 24 0.26 6.25 14.85
CA ARG A 24 1.35 7.23 14.97
C ARG A 24 1.23 8.02 16.27
N THR A 25 0.06 8.57 16.58
CA THR A 25 -0.16 9.38 17.77
C THR A 25 -0.02 8.53 19.03
N LYS A 26 -0.52 7.28 19.01
CA LYS A 26 -0.29 6.32 20.10
C LYS A 26 1.21 6.10 20.35
N ARG A 27 2.01 5.95 19.28
CA ARG A 27 3.47 5.85 19.36
C ARG A 27 4.10 7.10 19.98
N LEU A 28 3.75 8.29 19.50
CA LEU A 28 4.33 9.55 19.98
C LEU A 28 3.98 9.83 21.45
N VAL A 29 2.73 9.56 21.86
CA VAL A 29 2.30 9.69 23.25
C VAL A 29 3.07 8.72 24.15
N ALA A 30 3.20 7.45 23.75
CA ALA A 30 3.98 6.46 24.51
C ALA A 30 5.46 6.82 24.61
N SER A 31 6.05 7.34 23.53
CA SER A 31 7.43 7.84 23.53
C SER A 31 7.62 9.06 24.41
N SER A 32 6.69 10.02 24.37
CA SER A 32 6.72 11.18 25.26
C SER A 32 6.60 10.75 26.72
N LEU A 33 5.69 9.83 27.02
CA LEU A 33 5.52 9.27 28.36
C LEU A 33 6.79 8.57 28.85
N ALA A 34 7.39 7.72 28.01
CA ALA A 34 8.65 7.05 28.30
C ALA A 34 9.78 8.05 28.59
N LYS A 35 9.84 9.17 27.87
CA LYS A 35 10.81 10.24 28.09
C LYS A 35 10.60 10.95 29.42
N THR A 36 9.35 11.29 29.76
CA THR A 36 9.00 11.99 30.99
C THR A 36 9.24 11.12 32.22
N ILE A 37 8.89 9.84 32.17
CA ILE A 37 9.07 8.90 33.28
C ILE A 37 10.52 8.38 33.36
N GLY A 38 11.23 8.35 32.23
CA GLY A 38 12.54 7.71 32.12
C GLY A 38 12.47 6.17 32.10
N ASN A 39 11.28 5.59 31.91
CA ASN A 39 11.08 4.14 31.91
C ASN A 39 10.32 3.65 30.68
N ILE A 40 11.07 3.07 29.73
CA ILE A 40 10.52 2.52 28.48
C ILE A 40 9.70 1.25 28.72
N SER A 41 10.09 0.42 29.69
CA SER A 41 9.35 -0.82 29.99
C SER A 41 7.95 -0.50 30.52
N LEU A 42 7.82 0.50 31.39
CA LEU A 42 6.53 0.93 31.90
C LEU A 42 5.63 1.46 30.77
N ALA A 43 6.17 2.33 29.91
CA ALA A 43 5.43 2.85 28.76
C ALA A 43 5.04 1.75 27.75
N SER A 44 5.89 0.73 27.56
CA SER A 44 5.61 -0.45 26.74
C SER A 44 4.45 -1.27 27.30
N THR A 45 4.50 -1.60 28.59
CA THR A 45 3.43 -2.33 29.28
C THR A 45 2.12 -1.56 29.27
N ALA A 46 2.15 -0.24 29.51
CA ALA A 46 0.96 0.60 29.57
C ALA A 46 0.31 0.80 28.18
N SER A 47 1.11 1.05 27.14
CA SER A 47 0.61 1.31 25.78
C SER A 47 0.33 0.05 24.96
N GLY A 48 0.90 -1.09 25.35
CA GLY A 48 0.91 -2.33 24.55
C GLY A 48 1.83 -2.25 23.32
N LEU A 49 2.65 -1.21 23.19
CA LEU A 49 3.60 -1.06 22.08
C LEU A 49 4.92 -1.76 22.40
N SER A 50 5.57 -2.29 21.37
CA SER A 50 6.91 -2.85 21.50
C SER A 50 7.94 -1.77 21.82
N ARG A 51 8.97 -2.11 22.60
CA ARG A 51 10.08 -1.19 22.93
C ARG A 51 10.70 -0.54 21.67
N PRO A 52 10.97 -1.28 20.56
CA PRO A 52 11.48 -0.68 19.32
C PRO A 52 10.55 0.41 18.75
N THR A 53 9.23 0.22 18.83
CA THR A 53 8.25 1.23 18.39
C THR A 53 8.34 2.51 19.21
N ILE A 54 8.55 2.40 20.52
CA ILE A 54 8.74 3.53 21.43
C ILE A 54 10.08 4.24 21.16
N TYR A 55 11.16 3.49 20.89
CA TYR A 55 12.44 4.07 20.47
C TYR A 55 12.32 4.84 19.15
N ASN A 56 11.61 4.28 18.17
CA ASN A 56 11.34 4.98 16.91
C ASN A 56 10.57 6.28 17.15
N GLY A 57 9.55 6.27 18.01
CA GLY A 57 8.82 7.49 18.37
C GLY A 57 9.68 8.52 19.13
N LEU A 58 10.64 8.09 19.95
CA LEU A 58 11.61 9.00 20.59
C LEU A 58 12.52 9.69 19.57
N GLN A 59 12.98 8.95 18.56
CA GLN A 59 13.74 9.52 17.44
C GLN A 59 12.89 10.48 16.60
N GLU A 60 11.61 10.16 16.40
CA GLU A 60 10.67 11.05 15.72
C GLU A 60 10.44 12.36 16.50
N LEU A 61 10.38 12.29 17.85
CA LEU A 61 10.20 13.46 18.72
C LEU A 61 11.48 14.31 18.89
N SER A 62 12.66 13.71 18.81
CA SER A 62 13.93 14.42 19.05
C SER A 62 14.38 15.30 17.88
N GLY A 63 13.74 15.19 16.71
CA GLY A 63 14.01 16.05 15.55
C GLY A 63 15.47 16.06 15.05
N GLY A 64 16.30 15.09 15.46
CA GLY A 64 17.74 15.09 15.19
C GLY A 64 18.09 14.90 13.72
N ALA A 65 19.37 15.00 13.36
CA ALA A 65 19.86 14.90 11.97
C ALA A 65 19.57 13.55 11.25
N GLN A 66 19.13 12.51 11.99
CA GLN A 66 18.59 11.26 11.44
C GLN A 66 17.05 11.15 11.50
N ALA A 67 16.37 12.20 11.98
CA ALA A 67 14.93 12.32 11.90
C ALA A 67 14.58 12.44 10.41
N ALA A 68 14.13 11.34 9.84
CA ALA A 68 13.46 11.35 8.56
C ALA A 68 12.43 12.49 8.56
N PRO A 69 12.30 13.26 7.46
CA PRO A 69 11.43 14.44 7.39
C PRO A 69 10.11 14.13 8.07
N GLY A 70 9.74 14.94 9.07
CA GLY A 70 8.50 14.76 9.82
C GLY A 70 7.37 14.51 8.84
N LEU A 71 6.58 13.46 9.08
CA LEU A 71 5.49 13.13 8.18
C LEU A 71 4.55 14.33 8.08
N PRO A 72 4.11 14.74 6.86
CA PRO A 72 3.16 15.82 6.72
C PRO A 72 1.92 15.52 7.56
N ALA A 73 1.30 16.57 8.10
CA ALA A 73 0.14 16.47 8.97
C ALA A 73 -0.94 15.56 8.34
N GLY A 74 -1.44 14.59 9.11
CA GLY A 74 -2.43 13.61 8.65
C GLY A 74 -1.85 12.30 8.08
N ARG A 75 -0.53 12.17 7.93
CA ARG A 75 0.08 10.93 7.42
C ARG A 75 0.57 10.02 8.54
N GLN A 76 0.03 8.80 8.60
CA GLN A 76 0.36 7.81 9.63
C GLN A 76 1.67 7.04 9.34
N ARG A 77 2.01 6.84 8.06
CA ARG A 77 3.18 6.03 7.62
C ARG A 77 4.06 6.77 6.62
N ARG A 78 5.36 6.47 6.61
CA ARG A 78 6.31 7.07 5.66
C ARG A 78 5.96 6.77 4.20
N PRO A 79 6.32 7.66 3.25
CA PRO A 79 6.34 7.30 1.83
C PRO A 79 7.18 6.04 1.60
N GLY A 80 6.66 5.15 0.77
CA GLY A 80 7.28 3.84 0.50
C GLY A 80 6.99 2.75 1.55
N ALA A 81 6.29 3.04 2.65
CA ALA A 81 5.96 2.05 3.69
C ALA A 81 4.67 1.25 3.39
N GLY A 82 4.48 0.87 2.12
CA GLY A 82 3.40 0.00 1.63
C GLY A 82 3.96 -1.22 0.91
N ALA A 83 3.10 -2.15 0.49
CA ALA A 83 3.53 -3.26 -0.35
C ALA A 83 4.19 -2.68 -1.62
N LYS A 84 5.40 -3.17 -1.94
CA LYS A 84 6.09 -2.81 -3.18
C LYS A 84 5.18 -3.10 -4.37
N ARG A 85 5.28 -2.29 -5.42
CA ARG A 85 4.48 -2.48 -6.62
C ARG A 85 4.79 -3.85 -7.24
N VAL A 86 3.84 -4.42 -7.98
CA VAL A 86 4.00 -5.78 -8.53
C VAL A 86 5.20 -5.87 -9.48
N GLU A 87 5.47 -4.81 -10.24
CA GLU A 87 6.64 -4.68 -11.11
C GLU A 87 7.98 -4.56 -10.35
N GLU A 88 7.97 -4.05 -9.11
CA GLU A 88 9.16 -4.03 -8.26
C GLU A 88 9.44 -5.41 -7.64
N ARG A 89 8.39 -6.21 -7.44
CA ARG A 89 8.50 -7.58 -6.92
C ARG A 89 8.84 -8.57 -8.05
N ASN A 90 8.20 -8.40 -9.21
CA ASN A 90 8.29 -9.29 -10.37
C ASN A 90 8.60 -8.44 -11.61
N PRO A 91 9.89 -8.19 -11.93
CA PRO A 91 10.28 -7.36 -13.08
C PRO A 91 9.84 -7.96 -14.43
N GLU A 92 9.62 -9.28 -14.50
CA GLU A 92 9.19 -9.97 -15.73
C GLU A 92 7.72 -9.73 -16.11
N ILE A 93 6.93 -9.08 -15.23
CA ILE A 93 5.51 -8.81 -15.50
C ILE A 93 5.30 -7.90 -16.72
N VAL A 94 6.17 -6.90 -16.93
CA VAL A 94 6.04 -5.95 -18.04
C VAL A 94 6.35 -6.64 -19.37
N PRO A 95 7.46 -7.39 -19.53
CA PRO A 95 7.70 -8.21 -20.71
C PRO A 95 6.60 -9.26 -20.98
N ALA A 96 6.09 -9.92 -19.93
CA ALA A 96 5.03 -10.93 -20.06
C ALA A 96 3.72 -10.30 -20.57
N LEU A 97 3.34 -9.14 -20.02
CA LEU A 97 2.18 -8.38 -20.48
C LEU A 97 2.36 -7.92 -21.93
N ASP A 98 3.54 -7.42 -22.30
CA ASP A 98 3.85 -6.99 -23.68
C ASP A 98 3.77 -8.15 -24.69
N ALA A 99 4.27 -9.34 -24.31
CA ALA A 99 4.18 -10.55 -25.13
C ALA A 99 2.73 -10.99 -25.37
N LEU A 100 1.84 -10.80 -24.39
CA LEU A 100 0.41 -11.07 -24.53
C LEU A 100 -0.30 -10.09 -25.48
N ILE A 101 0.19 -8.85 -25.59
CA ILE A 101 -0.45 -7.78 -26.38
C ILE A 101 0.08 -7.69 -27.81
N LYS A 102 1.39 -7.91 -28.02
CA LYS A 102 2.08 -7.77 -29.30
C LYS A 102 1.37 -8.42 -30.51
N PRO A 103 0.82 -9.65 -30.42
CA PRO A 103 0.12 -10.27 -31.54
C PRO A 103 -1.13 -9.51 -32.00
N TYR A 104 -1.77 -8.75 -31.10
CA TYR A 104 -2.99 -7.99 -31.39
C TYR A 104 -2.73 -6.66 -32.06
N VAL A 105 -1.62 -5.99 -31.71
CA VAL A 105 -1.25 -4.69 -32.30
C VAL A 105 -0.90 -4.84 -33.78
N LYS A 106 -0.35 -6.00 -34.17
CA LYS A 106 0.05 -6.30 -35.56
C LYS A 106 -1.00 -7.02 -36.40
N GLY A 107 -2.15 -7.39 -35.83
CA GLY A 107 -3.21 -8.09 -36.56
C GLY A 107 -2.83 -9.49 -37.03
N ASP A 108 -1.96 -10.20 -36.31
CA ASP A 108 -1.49 -11.53 -36.71
C ASP A 108 -2.64 -12.57 -36.59
N PRO A 109 -3.03 -13.24 -37.69
CA PRO A 109 -4.14 -14.19 -37.69
C PRO A 109 -3.90 -15.42 -36.81
N MET A 110 -2.67 -15.75 -36.41
CA MET A 110 -2.31 -16.98 -35.66
C MET A 110 -2.03 -16.76 -34.16
N SER A 111 -2.68 -15.79 -33.50
CA SER A 111 -2.54 -15.63 -32.05
C SER A 111 -3.43 -16.59 -31.24
N PRO A 112 -2.89 -17.36 -30.26
CA PRO A 112 -3.60 -18.39 -29.50
C PRO A 112 -4.73 -17.87 -28.59
N LEU A 113 -4.93 -16.56 -28.50
CA LEU A 113 -5.81 -15.90 -27.53
C LEU A 113 -7.03 -15.19 -28.18
N ARG A 114 -7.37 -15.56 -29.43
CA ARG A 114 -8.27 -14.86 -30.39
C ARG A 114 -9.66 -14.38 -29.92
N TRP A 115 -10.15 -14.75 -28.74
CA TRP A 115 -11.54 -14.46 -28.34
C TRP A 115 -11.67 -13.91 -26.90
N SER A 116 -10.74 -14.25 -26.01
CA SER A 116 -10.84 -13.93 -24.58
C SER A 116 -10.10 -12.66 -24.16
N CYS A 117 -9.16 -12.09 -24.93
CA CYS A 117 -8.21 -11.10 -24.36
C CYS A 117 -8.58 -9.61 -24.43
N ARG A 118 -9.80 -9.22 -24.84
CA ARG A 118 -10.14 -7.79 -24.91
C ARG A 118 -10.30 -7.11 -23.53
N SER A 119 -10.46 -7.89 -22.46
CA SER A 119 -10.68 -7.31 -21.14
C SER A 119 -9.41 -7.34 -20.29
N LEU A 120 -9.22 -6.27 -19.53
CA LEU A 120 -8.21 -6.17 -18.47
C LEU A 120 -8.27 -7.34 -17.48
N ARG A 121 -9.47 -7.90 -17.26
CA ARG A 121 -9.69 -9.07 -16.41
C ARG A 121 -9.05 -10.33 -16.99
N ASN A 122 -9.23 -10.56 -18.28
CA ASN A 122 -8.67 -11.73 -18.94
C ASN A 122 -7.14 -11.66 -19.06
N LEU A 123 -6.59 -10.46 -19.30
CA LEU A 123 -5.14 -10.22 -19.20
C LEU A 123 -4.61 -10.50 -17.80
N SER A 124 -5.32 -10.06 -16.75
CA SER A 124 -4.93 -10.38 -15.38
C SER A 124 -5.02 -11.88 -15.09
N THR A 125 -6.04 -12.59 -15.58
CA THR A 125 -6.17 -14.04 -15.39
C THR A 125 -5.01 -14.79 -16.05
N GLU A 126 -4.62 -14.40 -17.26
CA GLU A 126 -3.51 -15.02 -17.97
C GLU A 126 -2.17 -14.74 -17.30
N LEU A 127 -1.94 -13.51 -16.82
CA LEU A 127 -0.76 -13.19 -16.01
C LEU A 127 -0.73 -13.98 -14.70
N ASN A 128 -1.87 -14.14 -14.02
CA ASN A 128 -1.95 -15.00 -12.84
C ASN A 128 -1.65 -16.46 -13.17
N ARG A 129 -2.08 -16.97 -14.33
CA ARG A 129 -1.75 -18.33 -14.81
C ARG A 129 -0.25 -18.52 -15.04
N GLN A 130 0.45 -17.47 -15.44
CA GLN A 130 1.90 -17.43 -15.59
C GLN A 130 2.64 -17.23 -14.24
N GLY A 131 1.92 -17.14 -13.12
CA GLY A 131 2.49 -17.00 -11.78
C GLY A 131 2.59 -15.55 -11.27
N PHE A 132 2.08 -14.57 -12.00
CA PHE A 132 2.08 -13.16 -11.57
C PHE A 132 0.80 -12.81 -10.81
N GLU A 133 0.90 -12.60 -9.50
CA GLU A 133 -0.22 -12.06 -8.69
C GLU A 133 -0.61 -10.65 -9.13
N THR A 134 -1.66 -10.55 -9.96
CA THR A 134 -2.06 -9.29 -10.61
C THR A 134 -3.57 -9.11 -10.62
N SER A 135 -4.00 -7.85 -10.52
CA SER A 135 -5.40 -7.47 -10.70
C SER A 135 -5.61 -6.73 -12.02
N HIS A 136 -6.83 -6.71 -12.52
CA HIS A 136 -7.21 -5.89 -13.69
C HIS A 136 -6.88 -4.39 -13.54
N VAL A 137 -6.88 -3.86 -12.30
CA VAL A 137 -6.47 -2.48 -12.00
C VAL A 137 -4.97 -2.30 -12.21
N THR A 138 -4.17 -3.27 -11.75
CA THR A 138 -2.72 -3.31 -11.98
C THR A 138 -2.42 -3.36 -13.47
N VAL A 139 -3.11 -4.22 -14.23
CA VAL A 139 -2.95 -4.35 -15.68
C VAL A 139 -3.32 -3.04 -16.40
N ALA A 140 -4.42 -2.38 -16.02
CA ALA A 140 -4.83 -1.11 -16.62
C ALA A 140 -3.76 -0.02 -16.44
N ARG A 141 -3.19 0.06 -15.24
CA ARG A 141 -2.10 1.00 -14.95
C ARG A 141 -0.86 0.69 -15.78
N LEU A 142 -0.42 -0.57 -15.79
CA LEU A 142 0.77 -0.99 -16.56
C LEU A 142 0.60 -0.70 -18.05
N LEU A 143 -0.58 -0.97 -18.61
CA LEU A 143 -0.91 -0.62 -20.00
C LEU A 143 -0.80 0.88 -20.26
N GLY A 144 -1.33 1.71 -19.35
CA GLY A 144 -1.23 3.16 -19.46
C GLY A 144 0.22 3.66 -19.36
N GLU A 145 1.03 3.10 -18.46
CA GLU A 145 2.47 3.39 -18.32
C GLU A 145 3.26 2.97 -19.58
N MET A 146 2.84 1.91 -20.25
CA MET A 146 3.41 1.45 -21.54
C MET A 146 2.89 2.25 -22.76
N GLY A 147 1.99 3.21 -22.56
CA GLY A 147 1.44 4.05 -23.63
C GLY A 147 0.28 3.42 -24.41
N TYR A 148 -0.28 2.30 -23.95
CA TYR A 148 -1.45 1.68 -24.57
C TYR A 148 -2.75 2.33 -24.07
N THR A 149 -3.60 2.77 -25.00
CA THR A 149 -4.96 3.22 -24.70
C THR A 149 -5.97 2.11 -24.98
N LEU A 150 -6.91 1.87 -24.06
CA LEU A 150 -8.02 0.97 -24.31
C LEU A 150 -8.94 1.58 -25.39
N GLN A 151 -9.01 0.95 -26.55
CA GLN A 151 -10.04 1.27 -27.52
C GLN A 151 -11.36 0.62 -27.08
N SER A 152 -12.38 1.44 -26.83
CA SER A 152 -13.73 0.94 -26.61
C SER A 152 -14.20 0.16 -27.83
N ASN A 153 -14.91 -0.94 -27.61
CA ASN A 153 -15.42 -1.77 -28.69
C ASN A 153 -16.49 -1.01 -29.48
N SER A 154 -16.14 -0.41 -30.62
CA SER A 154 -17.11 0.15 -31.56
C SER A 154 -17.69 -1.01 -32.38
N LYS A 155 -18.93 -1.42 -32.08
CA LYS A 155 -19.69 -2.30 -32.97
C LYS A 155 -20.15 -1.45 -34.15
N SER A 156 -19.39 -1.45 -35.25
CA SER A 156 -19.93 -1.04 -36.54
C SER A 156 -20.94 -2.10 -36.95
N HIS A 157 -22.23 -1.80 -36.81
CA HIS A 157 -23.29 -2.59 -37.43
C HIS A 157 -23.22 -2.30 -38.93
N GLU A 158 -22.49 -3.12 -39.68
CA GLU A 158 -22.64 -3.14 -41.14
C GLU A 158 -24.08 -3.60 -41.43
N GLY A 159 -24.93 -2.63 -41.78
CA GLY A 159 -26.23 -2.90 -42.34
C GLY A 159 -26.04 -3.58 -43.69
N GLY A 160 -26.66 -4.74 -43.85
CA GLY A 160 -26.72 -5.44 -45.13
C GLY A 160 -27.41 -4.56 -46.16
N ASN A 161 -26.72 -4.30 -47.27
CA ASN A 161 -27.36 -3.91 -48.51
C ASN A 161 -27.05 -5.03 -49.52
N ALA A 162 -28.03 -5.91 -49.70
CA ALA A 162 -28.07 -6.81 -50.85
C ALA A 162 -28.95 -6.15 -51.93
N PRO A 163 -28.64 -6.31 -53.23
CA PRO A 163 -29.31 -5.64 -54.34
C PRO A 163 -30.77 -6.03 -54.51
#